data_AF-A0A1I7XIZ6-F1
#
_entry.id   AF-A0A1I7XIZ6-F1
#
_cell.length_a   1.000
_cell.length_b   1.000
_cell.length_c   1.000
_cell.angle_alpha   90.00
_cell.angle_beta   90.00
_cell.angle_gamma   90.00
#
_symmetry.space_group_name_H-M   'P 1'
#
loop_
_entity.id
_entity.type
_entity.pdbx_description
1 polymer ?
#
loop_
_entity_poly.entity_id
_entity_poly.type
_entity_poly.pdbx_seq_one_letter_code
_entity_poly.pdbx_strand_id
1 'polypeptide(L)'
;MLIDNAFFACVPPEDGKSARRASVDPPMKVFIRHLVLDVNEKNIDLHLRCLRRLDWTNETIADWCLRYLASPWLISYSNLRNLASAVAGLQALSYHDWTAIWVVDAVLEMIRLSLEVPGVFNQWAMACVTYIGELYNYSVCDSSVIFKVDFPTEDEGELEDEDSRAPPIRSLHQITEEDE
;
A
#
# COMPACT_ATOMS: atom_id res chain seq x y z
N MET A 1 -21.73 -16.24 -30.92
CA MET A 1 -20.55 -15.34 -31.04
C MET A 1 -19.26 -16.14 -30.91
N LEU A 2 -18.89 -16.88 -31.96
CA LEU A 2 -17.56 -17.47 -32.13
C LEU A 2 -17.08 -17.16 -33.56
N ILE A 3 -18.03 -17.23 -34.50
CA ILE A 3 -17.90 -16.79 -35.88
C ILE A 3 -17.54 -15.30 -35.98
N ASP A 4 -18.18 -14.42 -35.20
CA ASP A 4 -17.87 -12.98 -35.24
C ASP A 4 -16.44 -12.67 -34.77
N ASN A 5 -15.95 -13.37 -33.75
CA ASN A 5 -14.56 -13.23 -33.30
C ASN A 5 -13.56 -13.73 -34.34
N ALA A 6 -13.87 -14.83 -35.03
CA ALA A 6 -13.04 -15.34 -36.13
C ALA A 6 -13.07 -14.40 -37.34
N PHE A 7 -14.22 -13.77 -37.61
CA PHE A 7 -14.39 -12.77 -38.67
C PHE A 7 -13.54 -11.52 -38.40
N PHE A 8 -13.57 -10.98 -37.18
CA PHE A 8 -12.77 -9.81 -36.80
C PHE A 8 -11.25 -10.09 -36.70
N ALA A 9 -10.83 -11.36 -36.58
CA ALA A 9 -9.42 -11.74 -36.62
C ALA A 9 -8.84 -11.70 -38.05
N CYS A 10 -9.66 -12.04 -39.05
CA CYS A 10 -9.23 -12.10 -40.46
C CYS A 10 -9.48 -10.79 -41.22
N VAL A 11 -10.50 -10.03 -40.83
CA VAL A 11 -10.82 -8.72 -41.40
C VAL A 11 -10.88 -7.72 -40.26
N PRO A 12 -9.75 -7.09 -39.88
CA PRO A 12 -9.78 -6.04 -38.88
C PRO A 12 -10.65 -4.90 -39.42
N PRO A 13 -11.75 -4.51 -38.73
CA PRO A 13 -12.62 -3.44 -39.19
C PRO A 13 -11.81 -2.15 -39.32
N GLU A 14 -12.01 -1.39 -40.40
CA GLU A 14 -11.27 -0.15 -40.66
C GLU A 14 -11.48 0.88 -39.53
N ASP A 15 -12.60 0.78 -38.83
CA ASP A 15 -12.98 1.59 -37.66
C ASP A 15 -12.21 1.22 -36.37
N GLY A 16 -11.49 0.09 -36.34
CA GLY A 16 -10.70 -0.33 -35.18
C GLY A 16 -9.40 0.48 -34.99
N LYS A 17 -8.98 1.25 -36.00
CA LYS A 17 -7.79 2.11 -35.91
C LYS A 17 -8.04 3.40 -35.12
N SER A 18 -9.30 3.80 -34.91
CA SER A 18 -9.66 5.00 -34.16
C SER A 18 -9.93 4.74 -32.67
N ALA A 19 -10.27 3.50 -32.27
CA ALA A 19 -10.51 3.13 -30.87
C ALA A 19 -9.23 2.87 -30.05
N ARG A 20 -8.07 2.75 -30.71
CA ARG A 20 -6.75 2.61 -30.07
C ARG A 20 -5.89 3.87 -30.20
N ARG A 21 -6.51 5.04 -30.31
CA ARG A 21 -5.94 6.23 -29.69
C ARG A 21 -6.03 6.02 -28.17
N ALA A 22 -5.17 5.14 -27.64
CA ALA A 22 -4.70 5.33 -26.29
C ALA A 22 -4.33 6.81 -26.22
N SER A 23 -4.98 7.57 -25.34
CA SER A 23 -4.42 8.83 -24.91
C SER A 23 -2.97 8.51 -24.58
N VAL A 24 -2.04 8.98 -25.41
CA VAL A 24 -0.62 8.68 -25.22
C VAL A 24 -0.32 9.24 -23.86
N ASP A 25 -0.16 8.37 -22.86
CA ASP A 25 0.21 8.80 -21.52
C ASP A 25 1.39 9.74 -21.71
N PRO A 26 1.39 10.92 -21.04
CA PRO A 26 2.48 11.86 -21.20
C PRO A 26 3.82 11.14 -21.08
N PRO A 27 4.82 11.44 -21.93
CA PRO A 27 6.07 10.68 -21.95
C PRO A 27 6.74 10.64 -20.57
N MET A 28 6.53 11.68 -19.76
CA MET A 28 6.95 11.73 -18.36
C MET A 28 6.30 10.63 -17.49
N LYS A 29 4.99 10.41 -17.61
CA LYS A 29 4.27 9.35 -16.88
C LYS A 29 4.76 7.96 -17.27
N VAL A 30 5.01 7.74 -18.57
CA VAL A 30 5.58 6.47 -19.07
C VAL A 30 7.00 6.25 -18.53
N PHE A 31 7.81 7.30 -18.47
CA PHE A 31 9.15 7.25 -17.90
C PHE A 31 9.13 6.88 -16.41
N ILE A 32 8.29 7.55 -15.61
CA ILE A 32 8.13 7.25 -14.17
C ILE A 32 7.64 5.83 -13.97
N ARG A 33 6.64 5.40 -14.77
CA ARG A 33 6.14 4.02 -14.74
C ARG A 33 7.25 3.01 -15.00
N HIS A 34 8.05 3.22 -16.04
CA HIS A 34 9.16 2.32 -16.34
C HIS A 34 10.18 2.30 -15.20
N LEU A 35 10.48 3.46 -14.64
CA LEU A 35 11.44 3.58 -13.56
C LEU A 35 10.99 2.82 -12.30
N VAL A 36 9.72 2.88 -11.92
CA VAL A 36 9.20 2.23 -10.70
C VAL A 36 8.91 0.74 -10.93
N LEU A 37 8.43 0.34 -12.11
CA LEU A 37 8.06 -1.05 -12.39
C LEU A 37 9.24 -1.93 -12.79
N ASP A 38 10.27 -1.38 -13.45
CA ASP A 38 11.43 -2.13 -13.93
C ASP A 38 12.60 -2.10 -12.93
N VAL A 39 12.30 -1.90 -11.64
CA VAL A 39 13.31 -1.89 -10.59
C VAL A 39 13.89 -3.29 -10.41
N ASN A 40 15.21 -3.39 -10.54
CA ASN A 40 15.99 -4.61 -10.37
C ASN A 40 17.23 -4.32 -9.53
N GLU A 41 17.81 -5.33 -8.89
CA GLU A 41 18.97 -5.21 -7.98
C GLU A 41 20.17 -4.53 -8.66
N LYS A 42 20.36 -4.77 -9.96
CA LYS A 42 21.46 -4.17 -10.76
C LYS A 42 21.21 -2.71 -11.13
N ASN A 43 19.95 -2.32 -11.27
CA ASN A 43 19.55 -1.03 -11.82
C ASN A 43 19.08 -0.05 -10.73
N ILE A 44 18.94 -0.53 -9.49
CA ILE A 44 18.36 0.23 -8.38
C ILE A 44 19.08 1.57 -8.16
N ASP A 45 20.42 1.60 -8.19
CA ASP A 45 21.19 2.82 -8.00
C ASP A 45 20.94 3.87 -9.09
N LEU A 46 20.70 3.41 -10.32
CA LEU A 46 20.44 4.29 -11.46
C LEU A 46 19.01 4.83 -11.40
N HIS A 47 18.05 3.97 -11.07
CA HIS A 47 16.64 4.34 -10.91
C HIS A 47 16.46 5.31 -9.73
N LEU A 48 17.14 5.07 -8.61
CA LEU A 48 17.18 5.97 -7.46
C LEU A 48 17.76 7.34 -7.81
N ARG A 49 18.88 7.38 -8.55
CA ARG A 49 19.45 8.65 -9.02
C ARG A 49 18.48 9.41 -9.92
N CYS A 50 17.72 8.71 -10.75
CA CYS A 50 16.69 9.33 -11.59
C CYS A 50 15.48 9.82 -10.77
N LEU A 51 15.00 9.06 -9.78
CA LEU A 51 13.91 9.50 -8.87
C LEU A 51 14.27 10.75 -8.10
N ARG A 52 15.50 10.82 -7.58
CA ARG A 52 16.00 11.99 -6.86
C ARG A 52 16.12 13.24 -7.72
N ARG A 53 16.23 13.09 -9.05
CA ARG A 53 16.33 14.19 -10.01
C ARG A 53 14.99 14.55 -10.63
N LEU A 54 13.92 13.85 -10.25
CA LEU A 54 12.58 14.15 -10.72
C LEU A 54 12.15 15.54 -10.24
N ASP A 55 11.34 16.23 -11.03
CA ASP A 55 10.79 17.53 -10.66
C ASP A 55 9.65 17.37 -9.66
N TRP A 56 9.99 17.32 -8.37
CA TRP A 56 9.04 17.24 -7.27
C TRP A 56 8.31 18.55 -6.98
N THR A 57 8.64 19.66 -7.67
CA THR A 57 7.89 20.91 -7.53
C THR A 57 6.56 20.86 -8.31
N ASN A 58 6.50 20.01 -9.32
CA ASN A 58 5.30 19.79 -10.09
C ASN A 58 4.44 18.69 -9.44
N GLU A 59 3.31 19.10 -8.85
CA GLU A 59 2.38 18.21 -8.16
C GLU A 59 1.90 17.03 -9.03
N THR A 60 1.73 17.23 -10.35
CA THR A 60 1.28 16.16 -11.24
C THR A 60 2.31 15.05 -11.39
N ILE A 61 3.59 15.40 -11.45
CA ILE A 61 4.71 14.46 -11.58
C ILE A 61 4.90 13.71 -10.26
N ALA A 62 4.84 14.43 -9.13
CA ALA A 62 4.91 13.85 -7.81
C ALA A 62 3.75 12.85 -7.56
N ASP A 63 2.51 13.24 -7.87
CA ASP A 63 1.31 12.40 -7.72
C ASP A 63 1.43 11.11 -8.55
N TRP A 64 1.89 11.18 -9.81
CA TRP A 64 2.11 9.97 -10.61
C TRP A 64 3.15 9.05 -9.97
N CYS A 65 4.28 9.60 -9.53
CA CYS A 65 5.33 8.81 -8.87
C CYS A 65 4.81 8.13 -7.60
N LEU A 66 4.10 8.89 -6.75
CA LEU A 66 3.52 8.41 -5.50
C LEU A 66 2.51 7.28 -5.74
N ARG A 67 1.62 7.45 -6.72
CA ARG A 67 0.66 6.38 -7.10
C ARG A 67 1.36 5.10 -7.52
N TYR A 68 2.44 5.18 -8.30
CA TYR A 68 3.18 3.99 -8.70
C TYR A 68 3.93 3.34 -7.53
N LEU A 69 4.52 4.14 -6.62
CA LEU A 69 5.18 3.65 -5.41
C LEU A 69 4.21 3.01 -4.41
N ALA A 70 2.97 3.51 -4.34
CA ALA A 70 1.90 2.96 -3.52
C ALA A 70 1.14 1.79 -4.17
N SER A 71 1.55 1.37 -5.38
CA SER A 71 0.92 0.26 -6.11
C SER A 71 1.82 -0.97 -6.21
N PRO A 72 2.13 -1.67 -5.08
CA PRO A 72 3.06 -2.80 -5.08
C PRO A 72 2.56 -3.99 -5.89
N TRP A 73 1.25 -4.11 -6.14
CA TRP A 73 0.65 -5.21 -6.92
C TRP A 73 1.03 -5.20 -8.41
N LEU A 74 1.61 -4.10 -8.93
CA LEU A 74 2.13 -4.07 -10.30
C LEU A 74 3.55 -4.67 -10.41
N ILE A 75 4.21 -4.93 -9.29
CA ILE A 75 5.63 -5.31 -9.23
C ILE A 75 5.74 -6.79 -8.79
N SER A 76 6.78 -7.47 -9.30
CA SER A 76 7.09 -8.85 -8.87
C SER A 76 7.49 -8.89 -7.39
N TYR A 77 7.06 -9.92 -6.66
CA TYR A 77 7.40 -10.16 -5.25
C TYR A 77 8.91 -10.05 -4.96
N SER A 78 9.78 -10.50 -5.88
CA SER A 78 11.23 -10.39 -5.74
C SER A 78 11.74 -8.95 -5.68
N ASN A 79 11.03 -8.02 -6.33
CA ASN A 79 11.45 -6.65 -6.52
C ASN A 79 10.77 -5.69 -5.53
N LEU A 80 9.83 -6.16 -4.69
CA LEU A 80 9.23 -5.36 -3.61
C LEU A 80 10.28 -4.82 -2.63
N ARG A 81 11.32 -5.62 -2.35
CA ARG A 81 12.48 -5.20 -1.56
C ARG A 81 13.18 -3.98 -2.17
N ASN A 82 13.41 -4.03 -3.49
CA ASN A 82 14.07 -2.95 -4.21
C ASN A 82 13.19 -1.69 -4.28
N LEU A 83 11.86 -1.86 -4.36
CA LEU A 83 10.89 -0.77 -4.26
C LEU A 83 10.95 -0.10 -2.88
N ALA A 84 11.00 -0.89 -1.80
CA ALA A 84 11.10 -0.37 -0.43
C ALA A 84 12.42 0.39 -0.22
N SER A 85 13.53 -0.13 -0.75
CA SER A 85 14.81 0.59 -0.79
C SER A 85 14.72 1.89 -1.60
N ALA A 86 13.91 1.93 -2.67
CA ALA A 86 13.69 3.14 -3.44
C ALA A 86 12.97 4.23 -2.62
N VAL A 87 11.95 3.85 -1.85
CA VAL A 87 11.25 4.76 -0.93
C VAL A 87 12.17 5.23 0.20
N ALA A 88 12.97 4.34 0.79
CA ALA A 88 13.96 4.72 1.80
C ALA A 88 14.99 5.73 1.25
N GLY A 89 15.43 5.53 0.00
CA GLY A 89 16.32 6.47 -0.69
C GLY A 89 15.70 7.83 -0.97
N LEU A 90 14.37 7.91 -1.09
CA LEU A 90 13.62 9.17 -1.21
C LEU A 90 13.43 9.86 0.14
N GLN A 91 13.10 9.10 1.20
CA GLN A 91 12.98 9.62 2.56
C GLN A 91 14.30 10.25 3.06
N ALA A 92 15.44 9.66 2.68
CA ALA A 92 16.76 10.19 3.01
C ALA A 92 17.01 11.61 2.46
N LEU A 93 16.22 12.08 1.47
CA LEU A 93 16.21 13.50 1.10
C LEU A 93 15.33 14.25 2.09
N SER A 94 15.97 15.00 2.99
CA SER A 94 15.30 15.82 4.01
C SER A 94 14.18 16.75 3.51
N TYR A 95 14.10 17.03 2.20
CA TYR A 95 13.05 17.85 1.60
C TYR A 95 11.77 17.06 1.23
N HIS A 96 11.84 15.71 1.20
CA HIS A 96 10.78 14.84 0.68
C HIS A 96 10.31 13.78 1.68
N ASP A 97 10.53 13.96 2.98
CA ASP A 97 10.11 13.00 4.01
C ASP A 97 8.60 12.68 3.98
N TRP A 98 7.78 13.66 3.60
CA TRP A 98 6.33 13.50 3.40
C TRP A 98 5.95 12.45 2.36
N THR A 99 6.83 12.14 1.40
CA THR A 99 6.55 11.13 0.36
C THR A 99 6.50 9.72 0.94
N ALA A 100 7.35 9.42 1.91
CA ALA A 100 7.35 8.13 2.60
C ALA A 100 6.05 7.96 3.40
N ILE A 101 5.67 8.99 4.17
CA ILE A 101 4.42 9.00 4.96
C ILE A 101 3.21 8.74 4.04
N TRP A 102 3.12 9.47 2.92
CA TRP A 102 2.01 9.31 1.97
C TRP A 102 1.93 7.90 1.38
N VAL A 103 3.07 7.31 0.98
CA VAL A 103 3.11 5.95 0.43
C VAL A 103 2.65 4.93 1.47
N VAL A 104 3.10 5.09 2.72
CA VAL A 104 2.70 4.20 3.82
C VAL A 104 1.20 4.30 4.06
N ASP A 105 0.65 5.50 4.20
CA ASP A 105 -0.78 5.71 4.40
C ASP A 105 -1.61 5.10 3.26
N ALA A 106 -1.20 5.29 2.00
CA ALA A 106 -1.89 4.73 0.84
C ALA A 106 -1.89 3.18 0.83
N VAL A 107 -0.80 2.55 1.26
CA VAL A 107 -0.70 1.09 1.33
C VAL A 107 -1.52 0.52 2.48
N LEU A 108 -1.52 1.20 3.65
CA LEU A 108 -2.37 0.81 4.79
C LEU A 108 -3.86 0.94 4.43
N GLU A 109 -4.22 2.01 3.72
CA GLU A 109 -5.59 2.23 3.24
C GLU A 109 -6.02 1.13 2.27
N MET A 110 -5.14 0.69 1.36
CA MET A 110 -5.44 -0.44 0.48
C MET A 110 -5.68 -1.75 1.27
N ILE A 111 -4.96 -1.98 2.36
CA ILE A 111 -5.22 -3.13 3.24
C ILE A 111 -6.58 -3.01 3.90
N ARG A 112 -6.94 -1.85 4.45
CA ARG A 112 -8.27 -1.62 5.05
C ARG A 112 -9.39 -1.85 4.03
N LEU A 113 -9.26 -1.29 2.83
CA LEU A 113 -10.22 -1.48 1.73
C LEU A 113 -10.35 -2.94 1.30
N SER A 114 -9.25 -3.72 1.37
CA SER A 114 -9.30 -5.15 1.09
C SER A 114 -10.06 -5.96 2.15
N LEU A 115 -10.08 -5.48 3.40
CA LEU A 115 -10.85 -6.08 4.49
C LEU A 115 -12.34 -5.74 4.39
N GLU A 116 -12.69 -4.55 3.87
CA GLU A 116 -14.07 -4.14 3.62
C GLU A 116 -14.74 -4.96 2.51
N VAL A 117 -13.99 -5.30 1.45
CA VAL A 117 -14.49 -6.08 0.30
C VAL A 117 -13.69 -7.37 0.13
N PRO A 118 -13.99 -8.41 0.92
CA PRO A 118 -13.25 -9.67 0.85
C PRO A 118 -13.44 -10.35 -0.51
N GLY A 119 -12.36 -10.92 -1.05
CA GLY A 119 -12.37 -11.76 -2.24
C GLY A 119 -11.95 -11.06 -3.54
N VAL A 120 -12.09 -9.74 -3.65
CA VAL A 120 -11.72 -8.98 -4.85
C VAL A 120 -10.26 -8.52 -4.79
N PHE A 121 -9.84 -8.00 -3.64
CA PHE A 121 -8.53 -7.36 -3.47
C PHE A 121 -7.53 -8.19 -2.67
N ASN A 122 -7.84 -9.46 -2.37
CA ASN A 122 -6.99 -10.31 -1.52
C ASN A 122 -5.55 -10.45 -2.04
N GLN A 123 -5.36 -10.49 -3.37
CA GLN A 123 -4.01 -10.55 -3.96
C GLN A 123 -3.25 -9.24 -3.77
N TRP A 124 -3.94 -8.11 -3.92
CA TRP A 124 -3.34 -6.79 -3.72
C TRP A 124 -3.04 -6.56 -2.24
N ALA A 125 -3.92 -7.02 -1.35
CA ALA A 125 -3.71 -7.01 0.10
C ALA A 125 -2.43 -7.76 0.49
N MET A 126 -2.25 -8.99 -0.01
CA MET A 126 -1.05 -9.77 0.27
C MET A 126 0.23 -9.08 -0.22
N ALA A 127 0.18 -8.44 -1.40
CA ALA A 127 1.31 -7.65 -1.91
C ALA A 127 1.59 -6.42 -1.03
N CYS A 128 0.55 -5.73 -0.55
CA CYS A 128 0.66 -4.57 0.33
C CYS A 128 1.22 -4.94 1.71
N VAL A 129 0.75 -6.04 2.31
CA VAL A 129 1.26 -6.55 3.60
C VAL A 129 2.74 -6.91 3.50
N THR A 130 3.13 -7.62 2.43
CA THR A 130 4.54 -7.96 2.17
C THR A 130 5.37 -6.70 1.98
N TYR A 131 4.83 -5.70 1.27
CA TYR A 131 5.51 -4.44 1.02
C TYR A 131 5.73 -3.62 2.29
N ILE A 132 4.76 -3.54 3.20
CA ILE A 132 4.93 -2.90 4.53
C ILE A 132 6.02 -3.61 5.33
N GLY A 133 6.07 -4.95 5.30
CA GLY A 133 7.12 -5.71 5.96
C GLY A 133 8.52 -5.35 5.43
N GLU A 134 8.66 -5.18 4.12
CA GLU A 134 9.92 -4.70 3.53
C GLU A 134 10.21 -3.23 3.88
N LEU A 135 9.20 -2.34 3.91
CA LEU A 135 9.38 -0.94 4.35
C LEU A 135 9.87 -0.83 5.80
N TYR A 136 9.39 -1.71 6.69
CA TYR A 136 9.88 -1.84 8.05
C TYR A 136 11.36 -2.27 8.09
N ASN A 137 11.75 -3.27 7.27
CA ASN A 137 13.13 -3.73 7.20
C ASN A 137 14.11 -2.61 6.77
N TYR A 138 13.67 -1.67 5.94
CA TYR A 138 14.48 -0.52 5.53
C TYR A 138 14.39 0.69 6.48
N SER A 139 13.76 0.54 7.66
CA SER A 139 13.57 1.62 8.64
C SER A 139 12.80 2.84 8.10
N VAL A 140 11.96 2.63 7.08
CA VAL A 140 11.09 3.69 6.54
C VAL A 140 9.91 3.95 7.47
N CYS A 141 9.47 2.91 8.19
CA CYS A 141 8.36 2.96 9.14
C CYS A 141 8.82 2.56 10.54
N ASP A 142 8.41 3.33 11.55
CA ASP A 142 8.54 2.94 12.95
C ASP A 142 7.52 1.84 13.31
N SER A 143 7.84 1.02 14.32
CA SER A 143 6.97 -0.06 14.79
C SER A 143 5.56 0.43 15.17
N SER A 144 5.42 1.69 15.59
CA SER A 144 4.14 2.33 15.96
C SER A 144 3.12 2.39 14.82
N VAL A 145 3.57 2.46 13.56
CA VAL A 145 2.71 2.53 12.39
C VAL A 145 2.11 1.16 12.05
N ILE A 146 2.85 0.09 12.33
CA ILE A 146 2.40 -1.29 12.11
C ILE A 146 1.27 -1.64 13.09
N PHE A 147 1.43 -1.26 14.37
CA PHE A 147 0.42 -1.54 15.40
C PHE A 147 -0.86 -0.70 15.26
N LYS A 148 -0.83 0.43 14.54
CA LYS A 148 -2.04 1.22 14.20
C LYS A 148 -3.01 0.51 13.26
N VAL A 149 -2.57 -0.56 12.57
CA VAL A 149 -3.46 -1.39 11.74
C VAL A 149 -4.21 -2.41 12.59
N ASP A 150 -3.57 -2.95 13.63
CA ASP A 150 -4.16 -3.99 14.49
C ASP A 150 -5.06 -3.44 15.60
N PHE A 151 -4.85 -2.18 16.02
CA PHE A 151 -5.71 -1.52 16.99
C PHE A 151 -6.30 -0.25 16.34
N PRO A 152 -7.42 -0.35 15.61
CA PRO A 152 -8.27 0.83 15.47
C PRO A 152 -8.57 1.27 16.90
N THR A 153 -8.11 2.47 17.24
CA THR A 153 -8.31 3.14 18.52
C THR A 153 -9.66 2.79 19.13
N GLU A 154 -9.67 1.85 20.07
CA GLU A 154 -10.78 1.58 20.99
C GLU A 154 -10.92 2.71 22.03
N ASP A 155 -10.10 3.75 21.95
CA ASP A 155 -10.10 4.91 22.86
C ASP A 155 -10.66 6.17 22.17
N GLU A 156 -11.94 6.16 21.83
CA GLU A 156 -12.73 7.40 21.66
C GLU A 156 -14.23 7.06 21.68
N GLY A 157 -14.72 6.53 22.81
CA GLY A 157 -16.13 6.13 22.87
C GLY A 157 -16.75 5.67 24.19
N GLU A 158 -16.08 5.69 25.34
CA GLU A 158 -16.74 5.35 26.62
C GLU A 158 -16.55 6.45 27.67
N LEU A 159 -17.52 7.38 27.65
CA LEU A 159 -18.26 7.91 28.79
C LEU A 159 -17.44 8.29 30.03
N GLU A 160 -17.01 9.56 30.08
CA GLU A 160 -17.07 10.29 31.34
C GLU A 160 -18.56 10.44 31.72
N ASP A 161 -19.09 9.48 32.48
CA ASP A 161 -20.21 9.72 33.37
C ASP A 161 -20.02 8.86 34.63
N GLU A 162 -20.09 9.58 35.74
CA GLU A 162 -19.77 9.21 37.11
C GLU A 162 -20.49 7.94 37.62
N ASP A 163 -19.71 7.14 38.35
CA ASP A 163 -20.02 6.69 39.71
C ASP A 163 -21.47 6.28 40.01
N SER A 164 -21.75 4.96 39.96
CA SER A 164 -22.67 4.22 40.85
C SER A 164 -23.34 3.05 40.12
N ARG A 165 -22.71 1.87 40.20
CA ARG A 165 -23.34 0.57 40.48
C ARG A 165 -22.40 -0.58 40.11
N ALA A 166 -21.63 -1.03 41.09
CA ALA A 166 -21.22 -2.42 41.16
C ALA A 166 -21.82 -3.03 42.45
N PRO A 167 -22.70 -4.06 42.38
CA PRO A 167 -22.93 -4.90 43.55
C PRO A 167 -21.72 -5.83 43.73
N PRO A 168 -21.30 -6.15 44.96
CA PRO A 168 -20.09 -6.91 45.18
C PRO A 168 -20.36 -8.39 44.91
N ILE A 169 -19.50 -9.06 44.13
CA ILE A 169 -19.51 -10.53 44.05
C ILE A 169 -18.14 -11.08 44.47
N ARG A 170 -18.24 -11.89 45.53
CA ARG A 170 -17.36 -12.97 46.00
C ARG A 170 -16.08 -12.62 46.76
N SER A 171 -16.16 -12.91 48.05
CA SER A 171 -15.12 -13.66 48.76
C SER A 171 -15.77 -14.81 49.53
N LEU A 172 -15.77 -16.01 48.93
CA LEU A 172 -16.08 -17.27 49.61
C LEU A 172 -15.20 -18.37 49.00
N HIS A 173 -13.90 -18.25 49.28
CA HIS A 173 -13.03 -19.40 49.44
C HIS A 173 -12.38 -19.25 50.81
N GLN A 174 -13.04 -19.80 51.82
CA GLN A 174 -12.41 -20.19 53.07
C GLN A 174 -13.11 -21.45 53.56
N ILE A 175 -12.29 -22.51 53.68
CA ILE A 175 -12.35 -23.58 54.67
C ILE A 175 -13.24 -24.77 54.28
N THR A 176 -12.58 -25.72 53.63
CA THR A 176 -12.66 -27.16 53.89
C THR A 176 -12.39 -27.48 55.37
N GLU A 177 -12.96 -28.59 55.87
CA GLU A 177 -12.85 -29.15 57.24
C GLU A 177 -13.91 -28.57 58.19
N GLU A 178 -14.80 -29.33 58.84
CA GLU A 178 -14.61 -30.61 59.52
C GLU A 178 -15.78 -31.59 59.32
N ASP A 179 -15.43 -32.88 59.29
CA ASP A 179 -16.28 -34.05 59.52
C ASP A 179 -16.74 -34.15 61.00
N GLU A 180 -17.85 -34.88 61.19
CA GLU A 180 -18.52 -35.34 62.44
C GLU A 180 -19.79 -34.60 62.91
#